data_AF-A0AAE8LI24-F1
#
_entry.id   AF-A0AAE8LI24-F1
#
_cell.length_a   1.000
_cell.length_b   1.000
_cell.length_c   1.000
_cell.angle_alpha   90.00
_cell.angle_beta   90.00
_cell.angle_gamma   90.00
#
_symmetry.space_group_name_H-M   'P 1'
#
loop_
_entity.id
_entity.type
_entity.pdbx_description
1 polymer ?
#
loop_
_entity_poly.entity_id
_entity_poly.type
_entity_poly.pdbx_seq_one_letter_code
_entity_poly.pdbx_strand_id
1 'polypeptide(L)'
;MGISFDRETRIAGYRPSSFKDGLKAYLRTLDPGNFIDLRSIFPLRRDGAIVFEECIDRGLIDPQTHKVTEKGMVVARAKVVPRTSLAKARAVLDRFLDNVDALNADTEALTGVSEVWLFGSLMRGEPTVGDIDLAIGRSNRGDFKDADARIAQAKKQLEAYPDAPQSWDFPWERISWLHRRRIFGPRRDKLLAGAQEGMEDLASLGVPCQLIHDRARGGRVDDPVLPLHPTSSGRSNDIDPMPEMPDLSPAPLRPMDARWVSRHYSGGEVLAYEIFRGWTDDCRALLPHTPNQLRIVTNATDFSHFQWAPRALGKQQLDGRSAVALLSATEQWGTCVTLHRAFEGPLEALRLDVHFSDLLLHRSRRYVDAITLPDLAGATALILAVDAERALRRQVETTLPAQMTIRIAEGDLPDDMINYFLEEVISHLEQRKVSIEPQGMAAKVRIERT
;
A
#
# COMPACT_ATOMS: atom_id res chain seq x y z
N MET A 1 4.60 -7.39 -18.75
CA MET A 1 3.93 -6.24 -18.09
C MET A 1 3.89 -6.47 -16.59
N GLY A 2 4.19 -5.45 -15.77
CA GLY A 2 4.11 -5.55 -14.31
C GLY A 2 2.89 -4.80 -13.76
N ILE A 3 2.34 -5.24 -12.63
CA ILE A 3 1.24 -4.55 -11.96
C ILE A 3 1.67 -3.15 -11.56
N SER A 4 0.78 -2.19 -11.78
CA SER A 4 0.94 -0.82 -11.31
C SER A 4 -0.23 -0.39 -10.44
N PHE A 5 0.08 0.25 -9.31
CA PHE A 5 -0.85 1.01 -8.51
C PHE A 5 -0.85 2.48 -8.96
N ASP A 6 -2.04 3.08 -8.96
CA ASP A 6 -2.11 4.53 -8.98
C ASP A 6 -1.54 5.09 -7.67
N ARG A 7 -0.71 6.12 -7.80
CA ARG A 7 -0.11 6.85 -6.69
C ARG A 7 -1.16 7.53 -5.81
N GLU A 8 -2.30 7.90 -6.38
CA GLU A 8 -3.35 8.61 -5.65
C GLU A 8 -4.41 7.72 -5.02
N THR A 9 -4.43 6.42 -5.33
CA THR A 9 -5.24 5.44 -4.57
C THR A 9 -4.87 5.49 -3.09
N ARG A 10 -5.86 5.24 -2.23
CA ARG A 10 -5.67 5.09 -0.78
C ARG A 10 -6.17 3.73 -0.36
N ILE A 11 -5.39 3.07 0.50
CA ILE A 11 -5.71 1.79 1.14
C ILE A 11 -5.62 2.04 2.64
N ALA A 12 -6.73 1.97 3.34
CA ALA A 12 -6.90 2.40 4.73
C ALA A 12 -6.30 3.79 4.98
N GLY A 13 -6.58 4.74 4.07
CA GLY A 13 -6.03 6.11 4.14
C GLY A 13 -4.52 6.23 3.81
N TYR A 14 -3.78 5.14 3.59
CA TYR A 14 -2.36 5.16 3.22
C TYR A 14 -2.14 5.03 1.71
N ARG A 15 -0.98 5.48 1.24
CA ARG A 15 -0.58 5.29 -0.16
C ARG A 15 -0.18 3.81 -0.40
N PRO A 16 -0.42 3.26 -1.61
CA PRO A 16 0.07 1.93 -1.98
C PRO A 16 1.58 1.76 -1.81
N SER A 17 2.36 2.85 -1.92
CA SER A 17 3.80 2.83 -1.65
C SER A 17 4.12 2.43 -0.21
N SER A 18 3.31 2.83 0.78
CA SER A 18 3.51 2.46 2.18
C SER A 18 3.42 0.95 2.40
N PHE A 19 2.42 0.31 1.78
CA PHE A 19 2.28 -1.16 1.80
C PHE A 19 3.44 -1.84 1.07
N LYS A 20 3.73 -1.41 -0.17
CA LYS A 20 4.80 -1.98 -0.98
C LYS A 20 6.17 -1.91 -0.29
N ASP A 21 6.56 -0.72 0.14
CA ASP A 21 7.89 -0.48 0.67
C ASP A 21 8.01 -1.08 2.09
N GLY A 22 6.92 -1.08 2.87
CA GLY A 22 6.83 -1.83 4.12
C GLY A 22 7.05 -3.33 3.89
N LEU A 23 6.31 -3.95 2.96
CA LEU A 23 6.44 -5.38 2.64
C LEU A 23 7.85 -5.73 2.16
N LYS A 24 8.49 -4.86 1.36
CA LYS A 24 9.89 -5.04 0.95
C LYS A 24 10.85 -5.05 2.12
N ALA A 25 10.65 -4.19 3.11
CA ALA A 25 11.47 -4.18 4.30
C ALA A 25 11.19 -5.41 5.17
N TYR A 26 9.91 -5.78 5.33
CA TYR A 26 9.51 -6.98 6.05
C TYR A 26 10.16 -8.25 5.48
N LEU A 27 10.21 -8.39 4.15
CA LEU A 27 10.84 -9.52 3.48
C LEU A 27 12.33 -9.69 3.82
N ARG A 28 13.01 -8.64 4.31
CA ARG A 28 14.43 -8.70 4.70
C ARG A 28 14.62 -9.18 6.14
N THR A 29 13.66 -8.88 7.02
CA THR A 29 13.80 -9.12 8.47
C THR A 29 12.89 -10.22 8.99
N LEU A 30 11.74 -10.43 8.35
CA LEU A 30 10.62 -11.26 8.79
C LEU A 30 10.19 -10.95 10.24
N ASP A 31 10.39 -9.70 10.64
CA ASP A 31 10.15 -9.21 12.00
C ASP A 31 9.13 -8.06 11.98
N PRO A 32 7.95 -8.24 12.62
CA PRO A 32 6.94 -7.19 12.72
C PRO A 32 7.47 -5.92 13.40
N GLY A 33 8.33 -6.06 14.41
CA GLY A 33 8.92 -4.94 15.14
C GLY A 33 9.74 -4.01 14.23
N ASN A 34 10.51 -4.58 13.31
CA ASN A 34 11.26 -3.82 12.30
C ASN A 34 10.37 -3.20 11.21
N PHE A 35 9.23 -3.82 10.89
CA PHE A 35 8.26 -3.23 9.95
C PHE A 35 7.62 -1.97 10.53
N ILE A 36 7.08 -2.07 11.76
CA ILE A 36 6.32 -0.97 12.37
C ILE A 36 7.20 0.24 12.70
N ASP A 37 8.51 0.03 12.89
CA ASP A 37 9.49 1.07 13.25
C ASP A 37 10.17 1.73 12.04
N LEU A 38 9.73 1.41 10.83
CA LEU A 38 10.39 1.85 9.62
C LEU A 38 10.11 3.32 9.29
N ARG A 39 10.84 4.22 9.97
CA ARG A 39 10.64 5.69 9.91
C ARG A 39 10.72 6.32 8.53
N SER A 40 11.46 5.72 7.62
CA SER A 40 11.54 6.20 6.23
C SER A 40 10.20 6.07 5.49
N ILE A 41 9.28 5.26 6.02
CA ILE A 41 7.95 5.00 5.45
C ILE A 41 6.85 5.47 6.39
N PHE A 42 6.99 5.19 7.69
CA PHE A 42 6.02 5.47 8.74
C PHE A 42 6.60 6.50 9.70
N PRO A 43 6.26 7.79 9.57
CA PRO A 43 6.77 8.82 10.48
C PRO A 43 6.43 8.51 11.95
N LEU A 44 5.23 7.95 12.18
CA LEU A 44 4.76 7.51 13.48
C LEU A 44 4.65 5.99 13.52
N ARG A 45 4.97 5.40 14.67
CA ARG A 45 4.91 3.95 14.84
C ARG A 45 3.49 3.37 14.74
N ARG A 46 2.43 4.12 15.13
CA ARG A 46 1.04 3.72 14.87
C ARG A 46 0.79 3.48 13.40
N ASP A 47 1.35 4.30 12.51
CA ASP A 47 1.12 4.13 11.07
C ASP A 47 1.66 2.80 10.59
N GLY A 48 2.87 2.43 11.04
CA GLY A 48 3.46 1.13 10.76
C GLY A 48 2.64 -0.02 11.33
N ALA A 49 2.17 0.11 12.57
CA ALA A 49 1.30 -0.90 13.20
C ALA A 49 -0.02 -1.09 12.45
N ILE A 50 -0.70 -0.01 12.08
CA ILE A 50 -1.95 -0.04 11.32
C ILE A 50 -1.72 -0.70 9.96
N VAL A 51 -0.69 -0.29 9.22
CA VAL A 51 -0.38 -0.86 7.90
C VAL A 51 0.00 -2.35 8.01
N PHE A 52 0.71 -2.77 9.06
CA PHE A 52 1.01 -4.18 9.30
C PHE A 52 -0.26 -5.01 9.49
N GLU A 53 -1.18 -4.51 10.31
CA GLU A 53 -2.48 -5.14 10.54
C GLU A 53 -3.36 -5.16 9.27
N GLU A 54 -3.31 -4.12 8.45
CA GLU A 54 -3.95 -4.12 7.13
C GLU A 54 -3.31 -5.11 6.15
N CYS A 55 -2.00 -5.32 6.21
CA CYS A 55 -1.33 -6.37 5.43
C CYS A 55 -1.86 -7.76 5.82
N ILE A 56 -2.11 -8.02 7.10
CA ILE A 56 -2.69 -9.28 7.56
C ILE A 56 -4.14 -9.40 7.08
N ASP A 57 -4.97 -8.39 7.34
CA ASP A 57 -6.41 -8.47 7.04
C ASP A 57 -6.72 -8.48 5.54
N ARG A 58 -5.81 -8.01 4.69
CA ARG A 58 -5.92 -8.11 3.22
C ARG A 58 -5.24 -9.36 2.65
N GLY A 59 -4.72 -10.23 3.51
CA GLY A 59 -4.05 -11.47 3.12
C GLY A 59 -2.73 -11.24 2.38
N LEU A 60 -2.04 -10.13 2.62
CA LEU A 60 -0.69 -9.85 2.12
C LEU A 60 0.38 -10.52 2.99
N ILE A 61 0.09 -10.69 4.28
CA ILE A 61 0.87 -11.45 5.25
C ILE A 61 -0.05 -12.51 5.85
N ASP A 62 0.43 -13.74 5.92
CA ASP A 62 -0.29 -14.84 6.54
C ASP A 62 -0.26 -14.69 8.09
N PRO A 63 -1.42 -14.66 8.78
CA PRO A 63 -1.48 -14.41 10.21
C PRO A 63 -0.89 -15.53 11.09
N GLN A 64 -0.73 -16.75 10.57
CA GLN A 64 -0.26 -17.90 11.35
C GLN A 64 1.26 -18.07 11.23
N THR A 65 1.74 -17.96 9.99
CA THR A 65 3.15 -18.18 9.64
C THR A 65 3.94 -16.89 9.58
N HIS A 66 3.26 -15.73 9.58
CA HIS A 66 3.86 -14.41 9.42
C HIS A 66 4.68 -14.27 8.13
N LYS A 67 4.44 -15.14 7.13
CA LYS A 67 5.10 -15.09 5.83
C LYS A 67 4.32 -14.18 4.88
N VAL A 68 5.04 -13.49 4.00
CA VAL A 68 4.41 -12.74 2.91
C VAL A 68 3.78 -13.73 1.93
N THR A 69 2.51 -13.53 1.63
CA THR A 69 1.73 -14.40 0.72
C THR A 69 2.08 -14.10 -0.74
N GLU A 70 1.57 -14.90 -1.68
CA GLU A 70 1.69 -14.58 -3.10
C GLU A 70 1.10 -13.21 -3.45
N LYS A 71 -0.07 -12.87 -2.87
CA LYS A 71 -0.68 -11.53 -2.99
C LYS A 71 0.28 -10.44 -2.47
N GLY A 72 0.89 -10.65 -1.31
CA GLY A 72 1.87 -9.73 -0.74
C GLY A 72 3.12 -9.57 -1.62
N MET A 73 3.62 -10.65 -2.21
CA MET A 73 4.76 -10.63 -3.13
C MET A 73 4.45 -9.83 -4.40
N VAL A 74 3.22 -9.96 -4.91
CA VAL A 74 2.72 -9.17 -6.02
C VAL A 74 2.73 -7.67 -5.69
N VAL A 75 2.17 -7.28 -4.53
CA VAL A 75 2.17 -5.87 -4.08
C VAL A 75 3.59 -5.33 -3.89
N ALA A 76 4.48 -6.12 -3.29
CA ALA A 76 5.87 -5.73 -3.07
C ALA A 76 6.64 -5.48 -4.39
N ARG A 77 6.29 -6.21 -5.46
CA ARG A 77 6.91 -6.08 -6.80
C ARG A 77 6.23 -5.02 -7.66
N ALA A 78 4.99 -4.63 -7.35
CA ALA A 78 4.23 -3.68 -8.14
C ALA A 78 4.94 -2.33 -8.29
N LYS A 79 4.72 -1.65 -9.41
CA LYS A 79 5.14 -0.26 -9.61
C LYS A 79 4.08 0.66 -9.01
N VAL A 80 4.49 1.80 -8.48
CA VAL A 80 3.57 2.88 -8.09
C VAL A 80 3.85 4.01 -9.06
N VAL A 81 2.93 4.24 -9.99
CA VAL A 81 3.09 5.22 -11.06
C VAL A 81 1.86 6.14 -11.08
N PRO A 82 2.03 7.44 -11.34
CA PRO A 82 0.90 8.30 -11.62
C PRO A 82 0.14 7.75 -12.83
N ARG A 83 -1.17 7.52 -12.71
CA ARG A 83 -1.99 7.09 -13.85
C ARG A 83 -2.59 8.30 -14.55
N THR A 84 -2.83 8.14 -15.85
CA THR A 84 -3.39 9.18 -16.70
C THR A 84 -4.83 8.82 -17.07
N SER A 85 -5.76 9.78 -16.96
CA SER A 85 -7.15 9.58 -17.37
C SER A 85 -7.26 9.07 -18.81
N LEU A 86 -8.23 8.20 -19.08
CA LEU A 86 -8.50 7.64 -20.41
C LEU A 86 -8.56 8.71 -21.52
N ALA A 87 -9.26 9.83 -21.26
CA ALA A 87 -9.40 10.92 -22.23
C ALA A 87 -8.05 11.53 -22.65
N LYS A 88 -7.17 11.79 -21.67
CA LYS A 88 -5.82 12.32 -21.94
C LYS A 88 -4.94 11.29 -22.65
N ALA A 89 -5.03 10.01 -22.31
CA ALA A 89 -4.30 8.96 -22.99
C ALA A 89 -4.74 8.81 -24.47
N ARG A 90 -6.05 8.89 -24.74
CA ARG A 90 -6.60 8.91 -26.10
C ARG A 90 -6.08 10.11 -26.90
N ALA A 91 -6.08 11.31 -26.33
CA ALA A 91 -5.54 12.49 -27.01
C ALA A 91 -4.04 12.36 -27.39
N VAL A 92 -3.25 11.63 -26.59
CA VAL A 92 -1.86 11.33 -26.91
C VAL A 92 -1.77 10.31 -28.05
N LEU A 93 -2.62 9.27 -28.04
CA LEU A 93 -2.69 8.29 -29.12
C LEU A 93 -3.13 8.94 -30.44
N ASP A 94 -4.16 9.78 -30.42
CA ASP A 94 -4.67 10.47 -31.61
C ASP A 94 -3.60 11.33 -32.26
N ARG A 95 -2.84 12.09 -31.45
CA ARG A 95 -1.70 12.88 -31.95
C ARG A 95 -0.60 12.00 -32.55
N PHE A 96 -0.34 10.84 -31.94
CA PHE A 96 0.61 9.88 -32.51
C PHE A 96 0.11 9.37 -33.88
N LEU A 97 -1.16 9.03 -34.00
CA LEU A 97 -1.75 8.60 -35.28
C LEU A 97 -1.76 9.72 -36.32
N ASP A 98 -2.02 10.98 -35.94
CA ASP A 98 -1.91 12.15 -36.83
C ASP A 98 -0.50 12.24 -37.44
N ASN A 99 0.52 12.04 -36.61
CA ASN A 99 1.91 12.03 -37.06
C ASN A 99 2.22 10.85 -37.99
N VAL A 100 1.65 9.67 -37.73
CA VAL A 100 1.77 8.49 -38.59
C VAL A 100 1.14 8.75 -39.96
N ASP A 101 -0.05 9.33 -39.99
CA ASP A 101 -0.74 9.70 -41.23
C ASP A 101 0.06 10.74 -42.01
N ALA A 102 0.59 11.76 -41.33
CA ALA A 102 1.45 12.77 -41.95
C ALA A 102 2.74 12.17 -42.54
N LEU A 103 3.41 11.27 -41.80
CA LEU A 103 4.59 10.56 -42.30
C LEU A 103 4.26 9.71 -43.53
N ASN A 104 3.13 9.00 -43.51
CA ASN A 104 2.71 8.14 -44.60
C ASN A 104 2.27 8.91 -45.85
N ALA A 105 1.83 10.17 -45.70
CA ALA A 105 1.49 11.07 -46.80
C ALA A 105 2.72 11.80 -47.38
N ASP A 106 3.75 12.07 -46.58
CA ASP A 106 4.96 12.80 -46.99
C ASP A 106 5.74 12.03 -48.07
N THR A 107 5.73 12.48 -49.33
CA THR A 107 6.42 11.83 -50.47
C THR A 107 7.93 11.72 -50.27
N GLU A 108 8.54 12.58 -49.46
CA GLU A 108 9.98 12.59 -49.19
C GLU A 108 10.38 11.66 -48.03
N ALA A 109 9.42 11.05 -47.32
CA ALA A 109 9.71 10.18 -46.21
C ALA A 109 10.53 8.95 -46.62
N LEU A 110 11.61 8.67 -45.89
CA LEU A 110 12.47 7.50 -46.16
C LEU A 110 11.78 6.17 -45.83
N THR A 111 10.75 6.20 -44.99
CA THR A 111 10.05 5.06 -44.39
C THR A 111 8.60 5.44 -44.15
N GLY A 112 7.72 4.46 -44.14
CA GLY A 112 6.37 4.60 -43.62
C GLY A 112 6.12 3.71 -42.41
N VAL A 113 4.89 3.78 -41.92
CA VAL A 113 4.30 2.82 -40.98
C VAL A 113 3.30 2.00 -41.76
N SER A 114 3.47 0.67 -41.77
CA SER A 114 2.51 -0.25 -42.38
C SER A 114 1.31 -0.47 -41.49
N GLU A 115 1.54 -0.73 -40.20
CA GLU A 115 0.51 -1.10 -39.24
C GLU A 115 0.83 -0.55 -37.85
N VAL A 116 -0.20 -0.28 -37.05
CA VAL A 116 -0.08 -0.01 -35.62
C VAL A 116 -1.07 -0.86 -34.87
N TRP A 117 -0.55 -1.67 -33.94
CA TRP A 117 -1.35 -2.51 -33.06
C TRP A 117 -1.30 -1.96 -31.63
N LEU A 118 -2.47 -1.78 -31.03
CA LEU A 118 -2.65 -1.30 -29.67
C LEU A 118 -2.84 -2.48 -28.71
N PHE A 119 -2.15 -2.40 -27.57
CA PHE A 119 -2.22 -3.37 -26.49
C PHE A 119 -2.59 -2.69 -25.15
N GLY A 120 -2.83 -3.49 -24.12
CA GLY A 120 -2.85 -3.02 -22.75
C GLY A 120 -4.13 -2.27 -22.32
N SER A 121 -3.99 -1.41 -21.31
CA SER A 121 -5.10 -0.79 -20.58
C SER A 121 -5.91 0.22 -21.39
N LEU A 122 -5.28 0.94 -22.32
CA LEU A 122 -5.96 1.91 -23.19
C LEU A 122 -6.98 1.23 -24.11
N MET A 123 -6.60 0.11 -24.74
CA MET A 123 -7.48 -0.69 -25.59
C MET A 123 -8.69 -1.23 -24.83
N ARG A 124 -8.49 -1.68 -23.59
CA ARG A 124 -9.58 -2.18 -22.73
C ARG A 124 -10.52 -1.08 -22.22
N GLY A 125 -10.22 0.19 -22.48
CA GLY A 125 -11.02 1.31 -22.00
C GLY A 125 -10.96 1.50 -20.48
N GLU A 126 -9.85 1.12 -19.83
CA GLU A 126 -9.70 1.35 -18.40
C GLU A 126 -9.80 2.86 -18.09
N PRO A 127 -10.48 3.27 -17.00
CA PRO A 127 -10.66 4.70 -16.66
C PRO A 127 -9.35 5.49 -16.55
N THR A 128 -8.27 4.80 -16.18
CA THR A 128 -6.93 5.35 -16.06
C THR A 128 -5.90 4.39 -16.65
N VAL A 129 -4.88 4.93 -17.31
CA VAL A 129 -3.86 4.22 -18.08
C VAL A 129 -2.49 4.56 -17.52
N GLY A 130 -1.60 3.57 -17.39
CA GLY A 130 -0.20 3.80 -16.97
C GLY A 130 0.66 4.31 -18.12
N ASP A 131 0.61 3.60 -19.24
CA ASP A 131 1.31 3.81 -20.50
C ASP A 131 0.50 3.23 -21.68
N ILE A 132 0.91 3.57 -22.89
CA ILE A 132 0.32 3.17 -24.16
C ILE A 132 1.30 2.20 -24.82
N ASP A 133 0.90 0.94 -24.89
CA ASP A 133 1.65 -0.15 -25.50
C ASP A 133 1.26 -0.26 -26.98
N LEU A 134 2.22 -0.02 -27.88
CA LEU A 134 2.03 -0.06 -29.32
C LEU A 134 3.07 -0.97 -29.96
N ALA A 135 2.66 -1.83 -30.89
CA ALA A 135 3.58 -2.46 -31.84
C ALA A 135 3.47 -1.74 -33.19
N ILE A 136 4.61 -1.28 -33.72
CA ILE A 136 4.67 -0.41 -34.90
C ILE A 136 5.37 -1.12 -36.05
N GLY A 137 4.62 -1.37 -37.12
CA GLY A 137 5.10 -2.03 -38.32
C GLY A 137 5.76 -1.01 -39.22
N ARG A 138 7.05 -1.18 -39.50
CA ARG A 138 7.79 -0.28 -40.37
C ARG A 138 7.74 -0.78 -41.80
N SER A 139 7.44 0.12 -42.74
CA SER A 139 7.58 -0.16 -44.18
C SER A 139 8.70 0.68 -44.78
N ASN A 140 9.47 0.08 -45.69
CA ASN A 140 10.35 0.84 -46.56
C ASN A 140 9.53 1.46 -47.68
N ARG A 141 9.89 2.66 -48.12
CA ARG A 141 9.42 3.19 -49.39
C ARG A 141 10.36 2.75 -50.50
N GLY A 142 9.78 2.29 -51.62
CA GLY A 142 10.46 1.54 -52.68
C GLY A 142 11.27 2.39 -53.65
N ASP A 143 11.42 3.68 -53.40
CA ASP A 143 11.88 4.63 -54.44
C ASP A 143 13.40 4.89 -54.40
N PHE A 144 14.15 4.15 -53.58
CA PHE A 144 15.61 4.28 -53.47
C PHE A 144 16.32 3.17 -54.24
N LYS A 145 17.24 3.57 -55.14
CA LYS A 145 18.04 2.66 -55.98
C LYS A 145 18.89 1.69 -55.16
N ASP A 146 19.43 2.15 -54.03
CA ASP A 146 20.26 1.38 -53.10
C ASP A 146 20.23 2.01 -51.68
N ALA A 147 20.88 1.33 -50.72
CA ALA A 147 20.96 1.78 -49.33
C ALA A 147 21.75 3.10 -49.18
N ASP A 148 22.75 3.33 -50.02
CA ASP A 148 23.60 4.52 -49.96
C ASP A 148 22.84 5.79 -50.36
N ALA A 149 22.01 5.71 -51.41
CA ALA A 149 21.13 6.79 -51.83
C ALA A 149 20.16 7.19 -50.70
N ARG A 150 19.64 6.20 -49.97
CA ARG A 150 18.75 6.42 -48.83
C ARG A 150 19.48 7.09 -47.66
N ILE A 151 20.70 6.67 -47.36
CA ILE A 151 21.56 7.28 -46.33
C ILE A 151 21.92 8.72 -46.72
N ALA A 152 22.22 8.99 -48.00
CA ALA A 152 22.50 10.33 -48.49
C ALA A 152 21.30 11.27 -48.33
N GLN A 153 20.09 10.80 -48.68
CA GLN A 153 18.86 11.57 -48.45
C GLN A 153 18.59 11.78 -46.95
N ALA A 154 18.87 10.78 -46.10
CA ALA A 154 18.76 10.94 -44.65
C ALA A 154 19.69 12.04 -44.12
N LYS A 155 20.94 12.11 -44.60
CA LYS A 155 21.87 13.18 -44.23
C LYS A 155 21.33 14.55 -44.60
N LYS A 156 20.83 14.71 -45.83
CA LYS A 156 20.21 15.96 -46.30
C LYS A 156 19.01 16.37 -45.43
N GLN A 157 18.15 15.43 -45.07
CA GLN A 157 17.00 15.72 -44.20
C GLN A 157 17.41 16.11 -42.78
N LEU A 158 18.53 15.58 -42.27
CA LEU A 158 19.04 15.91 -40.94
C LEU A 158 19.56 17.35 -40.82
N GLU A 159 19.95 17.99 -41.93
CA GLU A 159 20.38 19.40 -41.93
C GLU A 159 19.27 20.35 -41.44
N ALA A 160 17.99 19.96 -41.56
CA ALA A 160 16.86 20.70 -41.04
C ALA A 160 16.66 20.57 -39.51
N TYR A 161 17.43 19.70 -38.83
CA TYR A 161 17.26 19.38 -37.42
C TYR A 161 18.53 19.69 -36.62
N PRO A 162 18.64 20.90 -36.03
CA PRO A 162 19.82 21.29 -35.27
C PRO A 162 20.06 20.46 -34.00
N ASP A 163 19.03 19.76 -33.51
CA ASP A 163 19.08 18.88 -32.35
C ASP A 163 19.38 17.41 -32.69
N ALA A 164 19.68 17.10 -33.97
CA ALA A 164 20.13 15.77 -34.35
C ALA A 164 21.50 15.41 -33.72
N PRO A 165 21.70 14.15 -33.31
CA PRO A 165 23.03 13.67 -32.89
C PRO A 165 24.11 13.95 -33.94
N GLN A 166 25.26 14.43 -33.47
CA GLN A 166 26.41 14.76 -34.33
C GLN A 166 27.20 13.50 -34.75
N SER A 167 27.18 12.47 -33.89
CA SER A 167 27.82 11.18 -34.12
C SER A 167 26.80 10.05 -34.10
N TRP A 168 27.06 9.02 -34.90
CA TRP A 168 26.20 7.84 -35.05
C TRP A 168 27.12 6.63 -35.18
N ASP A 169 26.79 5.54 -34.50
CA ASP A 169 27.58 4.31 -34.54
C ASP A 169 27.37 3.60 -35.88
N PHE A 170 26.16 3.74 -36.44
CA PHE A 170 25.82 3.14 -37.73
C PHE A 170 25.05 4.07 -38.68
N PRO A 171 25.20 3.92 -40.00
CA PRO A 171 24.51 4.75 -40.98
C PRO A 171 22.98 4.72 -40.89
N TRP A 172 22.39 3.56 -40.58
CA TRP A 172 20.93 3.36 -40.52
C TRP A 172 20.26 4.02 -39.31
N GLU A 173 21.01 4.35 -38.26
CA GLU A 173 20.46 5.03 -37.07
C GLU A 173 19.88 6.40 -37.40
N ARG A 174 20.42 7.08 -38.41
CA ARG A 174 19.88 8.34 -38.95
C ARG A 174 18.46 8.18 -39.44
N ILE A 175 18.20 7.08 -40.17
CA ILE A 175 16.89 6.78 -40.74
C ILE A 175 15.92 6.42 -39.60
N SER A 176 16.36 5.64 -38.61
CA SER A 176 15.55 5.30 -37.44
C SER A 176 15.25 6.53 -36.57
N TRP A 177 16.20 7.45 -36.38
CA TRP A 177 15.97 8.68 -35.65
C TRP A 177 14.98 9.61 -36.36
N LEU A 178 15.14 9.82 -37.67
CA LEU A 178 14.19 10.60 -38.47
C LEU A 178 12.78 10.00 -38.38
N HIS A 179 12.67 8.67 -38.52
CA HIS A 179 11.40 7.96 -38.39
C HIS A 179 10.75 8.21 -37.02
N ARG A 180 11.48 7.98 -35.93
CA ARG A 180 11.00 8.18 -34.56
C ARG A 180 10.59 9.63 -34.31
N ARG A 181 11.39 10.59 -34.76
CA ARG A 181 11.07 12.01 -34.61
C ARG A 181 9.80 12.39 -35.35
N ARG A 182 9.54 11.80 -36.52
CA ARG A 182 8.32 12.07 -37.28
C ARG A 182 7.09 11.54 -36.57
N ILE A 183 7.10 10.30 -36.06
CA ILE A 183 5.92 9.69 -35.42
C ILE A 183 5.73 10.13 -33.96
N PHE A 184 6.80 10.35 -33.20
CA PHE A 184 6.73 10.73 -31.78
C PHE A 184 6.89 12.24 -31.54
N GLY A 185 7.27 13.02 -32.56
CA GLY A 185 7.63 14.43 -32.41
C GLY A 185 9.05 14.64 -31.88
N PRO A 186 9.41 15.89 -31.53
CA PRO A 186 10.76 16.24 -31.04
C PRO A 186 11.18 15.46 -29.79
N ARG A 187 10.20 15.11 -28.95
CA ARG A 187 10.38 14.27 -27.77
C ARG A 187 9.19 13.34 -27.63
N ARG A 188 9.46 12.05 -27.46
CA ARG A 188 8.46 11.02 -27.16
C ARG A 188 7.72 11.35 -25.87
N ASP A 189 6.38 11.32 -25.93
CA ASP A 189 5.53 11.45 -24.75
C ASP A 189 5.82 10.30 -23.77
N LYS A 190 5.77 10.59 -22.47
CA LYS A 190 6.01 9.58 -21.43
C LYS A 190 4.98 8.46 -21.47
N LEU A 191 3.75 8.74 -21.89
CA LEU A 191 2.72 7.71 -22.06
C LEU A 191 3.05 6.75 -23.20
N LEU A 192 3.76 7.21 -24.22
CA LEU A 192 4.15 6.33 -25.32
C LEU A 192 5.36 5.48 -24.96
N ALA A 193 5.84 5.41 -23.72
CA ALA A 193 7.04 4.64 -23.34
C ALA A 193 6.96 3.12 -23.63
N GLY A 194 5.74 2.57 -23.73
CA GLY A 194 5.48 1.18 -24.12
C GLY A 194 5.51 0.92 -25.63
N ALA A 195 5.51 1.96 -26.47
CA ALA A 195 5.57 1.81 -27.93
C ALA A 195 6.90 1.18 -28.43
N GLN A 196 6.80 0.17 -29.29
CA GLN A 196 7.94 -0.57 -29.83
C GLN A 196 7.87 -0.60 -31.36
N GLU A 197 9.04 -0.46 -31.99
CA GLU A 197 9.19 -0.70 -33.42
C GLU A 197 9.39 -2.19 -33.64
N GLY A 198 8.58 -2.79 -34.51
CA GLY A 198 8.51 -4.24 -34.68
C GLY A 198 7.28 -4.87 -33.99
N MET A 199 6.92 -6.06 -34.44
CA MET A 199 5.75 -6.80 -33.94
C MET A 199 6.10 -7.89 -32.93
N GLU A 200 7.34 -8.38 -32.93
CA GLU A 200 7.73 -9.63 -32.29
C GLU A 200 7.53 -9.61 -30.76
N ASP A 201 8.08 -8.60 -30.08
CA ASP A 201 8.07 -8.52 -28.62
C ASP A 201 6.64 -8.51 -28.04
N LEU A 202 5.78 -7.59 -28.51
CA LEU A 202 4.42 -7.49 -28.00
C LEU A 202 3.51 -8.63 -28.49
N ALA A 203 3.69 -9.12 -29.72
CA ALA A 203 2.93 -10.28 -30.19
C ALA A 203 3.28 -11.56 -29.42
N SER A 204 4.54 -11.73 -28.99
CA SER A 204 5.00 -12.89 -28.22
C SER A 204 4.38 -12.99 -26.82
N LEU A 205 3.80 -11.90 -26.31
CA LEU A 205 3.12 -11.88 -25.01
C LEU A 205 1.83 -12.72 -25.02
N GLY A 206 1.24 -12.97 -26.20
CA GLY A 206 -0.01 -13.73 -26.32
C GLY A 206 -1.18 -13.06 -25.60
N VAL A 207 -1.25 -11.73 -25.64
CA VAL A 207 -2.30 -10.94 -24.98
C VAL A 207 -3.24 -10.28 -26.01
N PRO A 208 -4.45 -9.85 -25.60
CA PRO A 208 -5.38 -9.18 -26.51
C PRO A 208 -4.80 -7.91 -27.13
N CYS A 209 -5.17 -7.65 -28.38
CA CYS A 209 -4.67 -6.53 -29.18
C CYS A 209 -5.70 -6.05 -30.19
N GLN A 210 -5.56 -4.81 -30.65
CA GLN A 210 -6.43 -4.19 -31.64
C GLN A 210 -5.59 -3.55 -32.74
N LEU A 211 -5.91 -3.82 -34.01
CA LEU A 211 -5.34 -3.10 -35.13
C LEU A 211 -6.04 -1.75 -35.23
N ILE A 212 -5.26 -0.66 -35.12
CA ILE A 212 -5.78 0.71 -35.08
C ILE A 212 -5.29 1.57 -36.26
N HIS A 213 -4.29 1.07 -37.00
CA HIS A 213 -3.80 1.68 -38.24
C HIS A 213 -3.33 0.60 -39.20
N ASP A 214 -3.77 0.66 -40.44
CA ASP A 214 -3.31 -0.18 -41.54
C ASP A 214 -3.22 0.65 -42.83
N ARG A 215 -2.00 0.83 -43.30
CA ARG A 215 -1.69 1.59 -44.52
C ARG A 215 -2.32 0.97 -45.77
N ALA A 216 -2.39 -0.36 -45.87
CA ALA A 216 -2.99 -1.02 -47.03
C ALA A 216 -4.51 -0.79 -47.10
N ARG A 217 -5.14 -0.53 -45.95
CA ARG A 217 -6.57 -0.17 -45.84
C ARG A 217 -6.84 1.33 -45.78
N GLY A 218 -5.86 2.16 -46.09
CA GLY A 218 -6.02 3.61 -46.19
C GLY A 218 -5.77 4.40 -44.90
N GLY A 219 -5.20 3.77 -43.86
CA GLY A 219 -4.78 4.45 -42.63
C GLY A 219 -5.51 3.93 -41.40
N ARG A 220 -6.15 4.80 -40.64
CA ARG A 220 -6.82 4.42 -39.39
C ARG A 220 -7.93 3.41 -39.61
N VAL A 221 -8.00 2.44 -38.71
CA VAL A 221 -9.02 1.38 -38.69
C VAL A 221 -9.51 1.20 -37.26
N ASP A 222 -10.69 0.60 -37.12
CA ASP A 222 -11.29 0.27 -35.82
C ASP A 222 -11.69 -1.21 -35.82
N ASP A 223 -10.68 -2.07 -35.92
CA ASP A 223 -10.89 -3.51 -35.97
C ASP A 223 -11.36 -4.02 -34.60
N PRO A 224 -12.08 -5.15 -34.53
CA PRO A 224 -12.42 -5.76 -33.25
C PRO A 224 -11.16 -6.15 -32.47
N VAL A 225 -11.25 -6.10 -31.13
CA VAL A 225 -10.18 -6.61 -30.26
C VAL A 225 -10.03 -8.11 -30.48
N LEU A 226 -8.82 -8.51 -30.89
CA LEU A 226 -8.46 -9.92 -31.04
C LEU A 226 -7.94 -10.46 -29.71
N PRO A 227 -8.19 -11.75 -29.39
CA PRO A 227 -7.64 -12.37 -28.19
C PRO A 227 -6.11 -12.49 -28.25
N LEU A 228 -5.52 -12.55 -29.45
CA LEU A 228 -4.09 -12.59 -29.71
C LEU A 228 -3.77 -11.98 -31.07
N HIS A 229 -2.53 -11.49 -31.22
CA HIS A 229 -2.03 -10.96 -32.48
C HIS A 229 -1.95 -12.04 -33.57
N PRO A 230 -2.30 -11.78 -34.85
CA PRO A 230 -2.34 -12.81 -35.90
C PRO A 230 -1.03 -13.56 -36.15
N THR A 231 0.12 -12.92 -35.86
CA THR A 231 1.45 -13.53 -35.99
C THR A 231 1.93 -14.21 -34.70
N SER A 232 1.15 -14.16 -33.63
CA SER A 232 1.51 -14.78 -32.35
C SER A 232 1.31 -16.29 -32.42
N SER A 233 2.32 -17.06 -32.02
CA SER A 233 2.19 -18.49 -31.76
C SER A 233 1.61 -18.80 -30.37
N GLY A 234 1.10 -17.78 -29.68
CA GLY A 234 0.74 -17.83 -28.27
C GLY A 234 1.87 -17.36 -27.36
N ARG A 235 1.59 -17.34 -26.06
CA ARG A 235 2.54 -16.91 -25.03
C ARG A 235 3.76 -17.83 -25.01
N SER A 236 4.96 -17.27 -25.10
CA SER A 236 6.18 -18.06 -24.88
C SER A 236 6.20 -18.66 -23.47
N ASN A 237 6.64 -19.92 -23.34
CA ASN A 237 6.83 -20.60 -22.05
C ASN A 237 7.88 -19.92 -21.17
N ASP A 238 8.74 -19.09 -21.77
CA ASP A 238 9.77 -18.33 -21.06
C ASP A 238 9.23 -17.04 -20.41
N ILE A 239 7.94 -16.73 -20.59
CA ILE A 239 7.31 -15.50 -20.09
C ILE A 239 6.35 -15.86 -18.96
N ASP A 240 6.73 -15.55 -17.72
CA ASP A 240 5.88 -15.70 -16.52
C ASP A 240 4.47 -15.11 -16.74
N PRO A 241 3.38 -15.75 -16.24
CA PRO A 241 2.01 -15.25 -16.29
C PRO A 241 1.92 -13.75 -15.98
N MET A 242 1.05 -13.04 -16.70
CA MET A 242 0.91 -11.61 -16.44
C MET A 242 0.31 -11.49 -15.04
N PRO A 243 1.00 -10.84 -14.09
CA PRO A 243 0.51 -10.81 -12.74
C PRO A 243 -0.77 -9.95 -12.73
N GLU A 244 -1.82 -10.48 -12.11
CA GLU A 244 -3.10 -9.78 -11.95
C GLU A 244 -3.12 -9.01 -10.64
N MET A 245 -3.78 -7.84 -10.63
CA MET A 245 -3.95 -7.07 -9.41
C MET A 245 -4.70 -7.92 -8.39
N PRO A 246 -4.11 -8.23 -7.22
CA PRO A 246 -4.80 -9.04 -6.24
C PRO A 246 -6.01 -8.27 -5.69
N ASP A 247 -7.07 -9.00 -5.35
CA ASP A 247 -8.14 -8.44 -4.55
C ASP A 247 -7.58 -8.02 -3.18
N LEU A 248 -7.66 -6.71 -2.91
CA LEU A 248 -7.20 -6.04 -1.70
C LEU A 248 -8.36 -5.72 -0.75
N SER A 249 -9.56 -6.27 -0.97
CA SER A 249 -10.68 -6.11 -0.05
C SER A 249 -10.28 -6.57 1.37
N PRO A 250 -10.52 -5.75 2.41
CA PRO A 250 -10.12 -6.10 3.77
C PRO A 250 -11.07 -7.16 4.34
N ALA A 251 -10.52 -8.04 5.19
CA ALA A 251 -11.32 -8.87 6.10
C ALA A 251 -12.16 -8.00 7.07
N PRO A 252 -13.20 -8.57 7.72
CA PRO A 252 -13.98 -7.87 8.73
C PRO A 252 -13.10 -7.18 9.76
N LEU A 253 -13.48 -5.96 10.14
CA LEU A 253 -12.72 -5.18 11.09
C LEU A 253 -12.69 -5.87 12.46
N ARG A 254 -11.50 -5.94 13.04
CA ARG A 254 -11.23 -6.49 14.36
C ARG A 254 -10.20 -5.63 15.07
N PRO A 255 -10.13 -5.66 16.42
CA PRO A 255 -9.05 -5.01 17.15
C PRO A 255 -7.68 -5.46 16.64
N MET A 256 -6.73 -4.53 16.64
CA MET A 256 -5.33 -4.80 16.27
C MET A 256 -4.67 -5.68 17.32
N ASP A 257 -3.69 -6.51 16.96
CA ASP A 257 -2.93 -7.26 17.96
C ASP A 257 -2.10 -6.30 18.84
N ALA A 258 -2.48 -6.15 20.11
CA ALA A 258 -1.89 -5.20 21.05
C ALA A 258 -0.37 -5.38 21.26
N ARG A 259 0.20 -6.53 20.87
CA ARG A 259 1.65 -6.73 20.80
C ARG A 259 2.38 -5.68 19.97
N TRP A 260 1.71 -4.96 19.07
CA TRP A 260 2.35 -3.87 18.36
C TRP A 260 2.95 -2.82 19.32
N VAL A 261 2.39 -2.64 20.53
CA VAL A 261 2.92 -1.74 21.58
C VAL A 261 4.30 -2.20 22.06
N SER A 262 4.51 -3.51 22.18
CA SER A 262 5.77 -4.16 22.58
C SER A 262 6.61 -4.65 21.39
N ARG A 263 6.36 -4.16 20.17
CA ARG A 263 7.04 -4.58 18.92
C ARG A 263 6.89 -6.07 18.59
N HIS A 264 5.84 -6.71 19.09
CA HIS A 264 5.69 -8.17 19.04
C HIS A 264 6.81 -8.93 19.75
N TYR A 265 7.43 -8.32 20.77
CA TYR A 265 8.31 -9.04 21.67
C TYR A 265 7.53 -10.12 22.43
N SER A 266 8.04 -11.35 22.43
CA SER A 266 7.36 -12.51 23.02
C SER A 266 7.17 -12.41 24.53
N GLY A 267 8.01 -11.63 25.23
CA GLY A 267 7.86 -11.36 26.66
C GLY A 267 6.86 -10.24 26.98
N GLY A 268 6.25 -9.62 25.97
CA GLY A 268 5.33 -8.49 26.14
C GLY A 268 5.99 -7.21 26.64
N GLU A 269 7.32 -7.18 26.76
CA GLU A 269 8.07 -6.09 27.38
C GLU A 269 7.94 -4.79 26.61
N VAL A 270 7.58 -3.73 27.34
CA VAL A 270 7.48 -2.39 26.79
C VAL A 270 8.77 -1.64 27.11
N LEU A 271 9.69 -1.61 26.16
CA LEU A 271 10.95 -0.91 26.34
C LEU A 271 10.74 0.59 26.11
N ALA A 272 11.13 1.40 27.09
CA ALA A 272 10.99 2.85 27.00
C ALA A 272 11.72 3.47 25.81
N TYR A 273 12.89 2.94 25.45
CA TYR A 273 13.59 3.35 24.24
C TYR A 273 12.70 3.20 23.00
N GLU A 274 11.87 2.18 22.95
CA GLU A 274 11.04 1.84 21.78
C GLU A 274 9.75 2.66 21.75
N ILE A 275 9.14 2.90 22.91
CA ILE A 275 7.98 3.80 23.05
C ILE A 275 8.37 5.25 22.74
N PHE A 276 9.36 5.80 23.44
CA PHE A 276 9.63 7.24 23.35
C PHE A 276 10.36 7.64 22.08
N ARG A 277 11.03 6.73 21.38
CA ARG A 277 11.61 7.06 20.08
C ARG A 277 10.51 7.13 19.02
N GLY A 278 9.54 6.21 19.03
CA GLY A 278 8.56 6.00 17.95
C GLY A 278 7.25 6.80 18.05
N TRP A 279 6.96 7.36 19.22
CA TRP A 279 5.68 7.98 19.57
C TRP A 279 5.85 9.32 20.33
N THR A 280 6.93 10.06 20.05
CA THR A 280 7.57 11.01 20.96
C THR A 280 6.62 11.93 21.74
N ASP A 281 5.58 12.45 21.12
CA ASP A 281 4.70 13.45 21.76
C ASP A 281 3.53 12.77 22.49
N ASP A 282 2.80 11.86 21.84
CA ASP A 282 1.67 11.16 22.45
C ASP A 282 2.11 10.29 23.64
N CYS A 283 3.22 9.56 23.51
CA CYS A 283 3.68 8.70 24.59
C CYS A 283 4.25 9.46 25.77
N ARG A 284 4.80 10.67 25.59
CA ARG A 284 5.18 11.51 26.73
C ARG A 284 3.97 12.06 27.48
N ALA A 285 2.86 12.30 26.77
CA ALA A 285 1.62 12.74 27.39
C ALA A 285 0.92 11.61 28.17
N LEU A 286 1.01 10.37 27.67
CA LEU A 286 0.40 9.18 28.31
C LEU A 286 1.29 8.51 29.37
N LEU A 287 2.61 8.51 29.17
CA LEU A 287 3.58 7.80 29.99
C LEU A 287 4.63 8.82 30.47
N PRO A 288 4.34 9.59 31.53
CA PRO A 288 5.24 10.64 32.02
C PRO A 288 6.55 10.05 32.59
N HIS A 289 6.54 8.76 32.91
CA HIS A 289 7.70 8.01 33.37
C HIS A 289 8.00 6.85 32.42
N THR A 290 9.23 6.37 32.51
CA THR A 290 9.72 5.20 31.79
C THR A 290 8.94 3.95 32.22
N PRO A 291 8.11 3.34 31.36
CA PRO A 291 7.17 2.27 31.77
C PRO A 291 7.88 0.91 31.84
N ASN A 292 9.01 0.83 32.54
CA ASN A 292 9.87 -0.37 32.62
C ASN A 292 9.15 -1.60 33.18
N GLN A 293 8.05 -1.36 33.89
CA GLN A 293 7.25 -2.37 34.58
C GLN A 293 6.08 -2.86 33.74
N LEU A 294 5.72 -2.13 32.67
CA LEU A 294 4.57 -2.42 31.83
C LEU A 294 4.85 -3.61 30.90
N ARG A 295 3.87 -4.50 30.78
CA ARG A 295 3.86 -5.67 29.92
C ARG A 295 2.51 -5.77 29.20
N ILE A 296 2.56 -6.12 27.92
CA ILE A 296 1.41 -6.41 27.07
C ILE A 296 1.42 -7.90 26.79
N VAL A 297 0.50 -8.63 27.41
CA VAL A 297 0.49 -10.08 27.39
C VAL A 297 -0.64 -10.59 26.54
N THR A 298 -0.29 -11.43 25.56
CA THR A 298 -1.24 -11.95 24.56
C THR A 298 -1.32 -13.46 24.57
N ASN A 299 -0.42 -14.12 25.29
CA ASN A 299 -0.47 -15.54 25.58
C ASN A 299 0.03 -15.81 27.01
N ALA A 300 -0.59 -16.79 27.67
CA ALA A 300 -0.23 -17.31 28.97
C ALA A 300 1.23 -17.78 29.11
N THR A 301 1.93 -18.06 27.99
CA THR A 301 3.33 -18.49 28.01
C THR A 301 4.35 -17.34 28.03
N ASP A 302 3.90 -16.09 27.87
CA ASP A 302 4.76 -14.90 27.67
C ASP A 302 5.51 -14.46 28.95
N PHE A 303 5.39 -15.20 30.05
CA PHE A 303 5.85 -14.81 31.39
C PHE A 303 7.22 -15.33 31.82
N SER A 304 7.95 -16.08 30.99
CA SER A 304 9.13 -16.86 31.42
C SER A 304 10.24 -16.02 32.09
N HIS A 305 10.26 -14.70 31.88
CA HIS A 305 11.31 -13.81 32.37
C HIS A 305 10.80 -12.68 33.28
N PHE A 306 9.51 -12.67 33.64
CA PHE A 306 8.93 -11.55 34.36
C PHE A 306 8.85 -11.79 35.88
N GLN A 307 9.03 -10.73 36.68
CA GLN A 307 9.13 -10.81 38.15
C GLN A 307 7.86 -11.36 38.82
N TRP A 308 6.69 -11.19 38.18
CA TRP A 308 5.44 -11.72 38.69
C TRP A 308 4.43 -12.07 37.58
N ALA A 309 4.11 -13.36 37.47
CA ALA A 309 3.09 -13.87 36.56
C ALA A 309 1.83 -14.29 37.35
N PRO A 310 0.67 -13.67 37.12
CA PRO A 310 -0.56 -14.09 37.78
C PRO A 310 -0.95 -15.51 37.34
N ARG A 311 -0.97 -16.47 38.27
CA ARG A 311 -1.29 -17.89 37.96
C ARG A 311 -2.66 -18.07 37.29
N ALA A 312 -3.63 -17.20 37.61
CA ALA A 312 -4.98 -17.25 37.04
C ALA A 312 -4.99 -16.91 35.54
N LEU A 313 -4.04 -16.09 35.08
CA LEU A 313 -3.92 -15.71 33.67
C LEU A 313 -3.57 -16.90 32.78
N GLY A 314 -2.86 -17.90 33.33
CA GLY A 314 -2.52 -19.14 32.63
C GLY A 314 -3.72 -19.98 32.18
N LYS A 315 -4.93 -19.65 32.67
CA LYS A 315 -6.19 -20.30 32.30
C LYS A 315 -7.04 -19.47 31.34
N GLN A 316 -6.66 -18.22 31.07
CA GLN A 316 -7.43 -17.31 30.23
C GLN A 316 -7.07 -17.46 28.76
N GLN A 317 -8.08 -17.31 27.90
CA GLN A 317 -7.89 -17.27 26.47
C GLN A 317 -7.56 -15.83 26.04
N LEU A 318 -6.27 -15.51 26.05
CA LEU A 318 -5.76 -14.27 25.48
C LEU A 318 -5.45 -14.50 23.99
N ASP A 319 -5.81 -13.55 23.14
CA ASP A 319 -5.55 -13.59 21.70
C ASP A 319 -4.78 -12.35 21.20
N GLY A 320 -4.55 -11.37 22.10
CA GLY A 320 -3.93 -10.08 21.80
C GLY A 320 -4.82 -9.11 21.05
N ARG A 321 -5.97 -9.55 20.55
CA ARG A 321 -6.92 -8.75 19.77
C ARG A 321 -8.15 -8.47 20.62
N SER A 322 -9.00 -9.46 20.78
CA SER A 322 -10.25 -9.36 21.53
C SER A 322 -9.99 -9.32 23.03
N ALA A 323 -8.97 -10.02 23.51
CA ALA A 323 -8.57 -10.06 24.91
C ALA A 323 -7.04 -9.95 25.06
N VAL A 324 -6.59 -8.94 25.80
CA VAL A 324 -5.19 -8.68 26.12
C VAL A 324 -5.05 -8.38 27.60
N ALA A 325 -4.05 -8.97 28.26
CA ALA A 325 -3.75 -8.63 29.63
C ALA A 325 -2.68 -7.54 29.68
N LEU A 326 -2.99 -6.48 30.41
CA LEU A 326 -2.07 -5.39 30.71
C LEU A 326 -1.56 -5.61 32.12
N LEU A 327 -0.25 -5.61 32.28
CA LEU A 327 0.37 -5.86 33.56
C LEU A 327 1.43 -4.81 33.85
N SER A 328 1.47 -4.32 35.08
CA SER A 328 2.55 -3.46 35.58
C SER A 328 2.94 -3.93 36.98
N ALA A 329 4.22 -4.26 37.17
CA ALA A 329 4.70 -4.77 38.47
C ALA A 329 6.16 -4.44 38.80
N THR A 330 6.40 -4.33 40.09
CA THR A 330 7.70 -4.27 40.76
C THR A 330 8.00 -5.58 41.49
N GLU A 331 9.14 -5.65 42.17
CA GLU A 331 9.47 -6.77 43.07
C GLU A 331 8.45 -6.94 44.23
N GLN A 332 7.76 -5.86 44.60
CA GLN A 332 6.90 -5.80 45.78
C GLN A 332 5.41 -5.77 45.44
N TRP A 333 5.04 -5.12 44.34
CA TRP A 333 3.67 -4.80 43.95
C TRP A 333 3.41 -5.14 42.50
N GLY A 334 2.15 -5.27 42.13
CA GLY A 334 1.79 -5.59 40.75
C GLY A 334 0.30 -5.58 40.56
N THR A 335 -0.13 -4.99 39.46
CA THR A 335 -1.52 -4.95 39.03
C THR A 335 -1.60 -5.54 37.64
N CYS A 336 -2.59 -6.38 37.40
CA CYS A 336 -2.92 -6.92 36.10
C CYS A 336 -4.42 -6.78 35.87
N VAL A 337 -4.79 -6.37 34.66
CA VAL A 337 -6.17 -6.24 34.21
C VAL A 337 -6.27 -6.79 32.79
N THR A 338 -7.35 -7.50 32.49
CA THR A 338 -7.63 -7.95 31.14
C THR A 338 -8.53 -6.93 30.44
N LEU A 339 -8.05 -6.39 29.33
CA LEU A 339 -8.78 -5.49 28.44
C LEU A 339 -9.47 -6.33 27.36
N HIS A 340 -10.78 -6.19 27.27
CA HIS A 340 -11.60 -6.79 26.22
C HIS A 340 -12.08 -5.75 25.23
N ARG A 341 -12.03 -6.08 23.93
CA ARG A 341 -12.30 -5.17 22.83
C ARG A 341 -13.08 -5.88 21.72
N ALA A 342 -14.11 -5.24 21.18
CA ALA A 342 -14.79 -5.74 19.99
C ALA A 342 -15.33 -4.57 19.16
N PHE A 343 -15.28 -4.71 17.82
CA PHE A 343 -15.99 -3.78 16.94
C PHE A 343 -17.41 -4.29 16.69
N GLU A 344 -18.38 -3.39 16.85
CA GLU A 344 -19.80 -3.67 16.69
C GLU A 344 -20.46 -2.64 15.77
N GLY A 345 -21.54 -3.06 15.10
CA GLY A 345 -22.35 -2.20 14.24
C GLY A 345 -21.81 -2.05 12.80
N PRO A 346 -22.60 -1.38 11.93
CA PRO A 346 -22.20 -1.11 10.55
C PRO A 346 -21.12 -0.02 10.50
N LEU A 347 -20.39 0.08 9.37
CA LEU A 347 -19.34 1.09 9.19
C LEU A 347 -19.81 2.55 9.41
N GLU A 348 -21.09 2.82 9.16
CA GLU A 348 -21.74 4.13 9.33
C GLU A 348 -21.92 4.53 10.81
N ALA A 349 -22.01 3.55 11.69
CA ALA A 349 -22.30 3.71 13.12
C ALA A 349 -21.40 2.78 13.93
N LEU A 350 -20.13 2.71 13.54
CA LEU A 350 -19.18 1.77 14.08
C LEU A 350 -18.87 2.09 15.55
N ARG A 351 -18.88 1.06 16.39
CA ARG A 351 -18.59 1.15 17.81
C ARG A 351 -17.45 0.23 18.20
N LEU A 352 -16.53 0.72 19.03
CA LEU A 352 -15.55 -0.10 19.74
C LEU A 352 -16.06 -0.32 21.16
N ASP A 353 -16.51 -1.54 21.45
CA ASP A 353 -16.97 -1.96 22.77
C ASP A 353 -15.80 -2.43 23.61
N VAL A 354 -15.69 -1.85 24.80
CA VAL A 354 -14.58 -2.04 25.72
C VAL A 354 -15.10 -2.40 27.10
N HIS A 355 -14.53 -3.43 27.71
CA HIS A 355 -14.74 -3.73 29.12
C HIS A 355 -13.47 -4.35 29.73
N PHE A 356 -13.43 -4.39 31.06
CA PHE A 356 -12.29 -4.89 31.81
C PHE A 356 -12.70 -6.05 32.70
N SER A 357 -11.80 -7.00 32.89
CA SER A 357 -11.99 -8.12 33.81
C SER A 357 -10.69 -8.50 34.50
N ASP A 358 -10.78 -9.50 35.37
CA ASP A 358 -9.63 -10.22 35.92
C ASP A 358 -8.59 -9.30 36.57
N LEU A 359 -9.05 -8.45 37.50
CA LEU A 359 -8.14 -7.70 38.35
C LEU A 359 -7.34 -8.68 39.22
N LEU A 360 -6.04 -8.78 38.96
CA LEU A 360 -5.12 -9.62 39.70
C LEU A 360 -4.05 -8.75 40.36
N LEU A 361 -3.72 -9.05 41.61
CA LEU A 361 -2.81 -8.26 42.43
C LEU A 361 -1.64 -9.10 42.96
N HIS A 362 -0.43 -8.56 42.91
CA HIS A 362 0.77 -9.17 43.47
C HIS A 362 0.90 -8.85 44.96
N ARG A 363 0.99 -9.88 45.82
CA ARG A 363 1.27 -9.82 47.28
C ARG A 363 0.28 -9.01 48.14
N SER A 364 -0.52 -8.11 47.59
CA SER A 364 -1.64 -7.43 48.23
C SER A 364 -2.93 -8.16 47.88
N ARG A 365 -3.61 -8.75 48.88
CA ARG A 365 -4.95 -9.34 48.67
C ARG A 365 -6.09 -8.35 48.89
N ARG A 366 -5.81 -7.08 49.17
CA ARG A 366 -6.84 -6.11 49.61
C ARG A 366 -6.81 -4.74 48.96
N TYR A 367 -5.68 -4.29 48.40
CA TYR A 367 -5.54 -2.94 47.86
C TYR A 367 -4.77 -2.91 46.56
N VAL A 368 -5.24 -2.09 45.62
CA VAL A 368 -4.55 -1.74 44.37
C VAL A 368 -3.46 -0.72 44.66
N ASP A 369 -2.26 -0.92 44.12
CA ASP A 369 -1.20 0.09 44.23
C ASP A 369 -1.38 1.14 43.12
N ALA A 370 -1.62 2.39 43.50
CA ALA A 370 -1.82 3.48 42.56
C ALA A 370 -0.57 3.75 41.70
N ILE A 371 0.63 3.29 42.10
CA ILE A 371 1.86 3.50 41.30
C ILE A 371 1.86 2.72 39.98
N THR A 372 1.14 1.59 39.92
CA THR A 372 1.12 0.73 38.73
C THR A 372 0.04 1.11 37.73
N LEU A 373 -0.95 1.91 38.14
CA LEU A 373 -2.14 2.25 37.35
C LEU A 373 -1.89 3.23 36.19
N PRO A 374 -1.06 4.29 36.32
CA PRO A 374 -0.86 5.25 35.23
C PRO A 374 -0.33 4.61 33.95
N ASP A 375 0.64 3.70 34.05
CA ASP A 375 1.21 3.00 32.89
C ASP A 375 0.16 2.09 32.21
N LEU A 376 -0.69 1.43 33.01
CA LEU A 376 -1.80 0.61 32.50
C LEU A 376 -2.84 1.48 31.78
N ALA A 377 -3.20 2.63 32.38
CA ALA A 377 -4.16 3.56 31.80
C ALA A 377 -3.64 4.16 30.49
N GLY A 378 -2.38 4.60 30.48
CA GLY A 378 -1.68 5.11 29.30
C GLY A 378 -1.64 4.08 28.17
N ALA A 379 -1.27 2.83 28.47
CA ALA A 379 -1.25 1.74 27.49
C ALA A 379 -2.64 1.41 26.94
N THR A 380 -3.65 1.38 27.82
CA THR A 380 -5.05 1.14 27.43
C THR A 380 -5.54 2.22 26.48
N ALA A 381 -5.38 3.50 26.85
CA ALA A 381 -5.79 4.63 26.02
C ALA A 381 -5.08 4.60 24.65
N LEU A 382 -3.78 4.29 24.64
CA LEU A 382 -3.00 4.14 23.42
C LEU A 382 -3.54 3.04 22.49
N ILE A 383 -3.85 1.86 23.05
CA ILE A 383 -4.40 0.72 22.29
C ILE A 383 -5.76 1.10 21.68
N LEU A 384 -6.67 1.65 22.49
CA LEU A 384 -8.01 2.02 22.05
C LEU A 384 -8.00 3.14 21.01
N ALA A 385 -7.12 4.13 21.16
CA ALA A 385 -6.97 5.21 20.20
C ALA A 385 -6.51 4.72 18.83
N VAL A 386 -5.57 3.78 18.78
CA VAL A 386 -5.00 3.28 17.51
C VAL A 386 -5.94 2.29 16.83
N ASP A 387 -6.68 1.47 17.59
CA ASP A 387 -7.81 0.70 17.06
C ASP A 387 -8.83 1.62 16.37
N ALA A 388 -9.19 2.70 17.06
CA ALA A 388 -10.13 3.69 16.55
C ALA A 388 -9.61 4.41 15.30
N GLU A 389 -8.34 4.82 15.30
CA GLU A 389 -7.71 5.43 14.13
C GLU A 389 -7.75 4.48 12.92
N ARG A 390 -7.41 3.20 13.11
CA ARG A 390 -7.49 2.19 12.06
C ARG A 390 -8.90 2.05 11.50
N ALA A 391 -9.89 2.01 12.38
CA ALA A 391 -11.28 1.90 12.00
C ALA A 391 -11.75 3.09 11.14
N LEU A 392 -11.42 4.32 11.56
CA LEU A 392 -11.69 5.54 10.80
C LEU A 392 -11.00 5.54 9.44
N ARG A 393 -9.75 5.09 9.39
CA ARG A 393 -8.98 4.97 8.15
C ARG A 393 -9.60 4.01 7.14
N ARG A 394 -10.25 2.94 7.59
CA ARG A 394 -11.00 2.05 6.69
C ARG A 394 -12.25 2.70 6.12
N GLN A 395 -12.93 3.58 6.87
CA GLN A 395 -14.12 4.28 6.39
C GLN A 395 -13.81 5.24 5.22
N VAL A 396 -12.54 5.64 5.01
CA VAL A 396 -12.11 6.40 3.82
C VAL A 396 -12.42 5.67 2.52
N GLU A 397 -12.41 4.34 2.55
CA GLU A 397 -12.69 3.52 1.37
C GLU A 397 -14.19 3.52 1.02
N THR A 398 -15.08 3.94 1.93
CA THR A 398 -16.53 3.80 1.76
C THR A 398 -17.28 5.08 1.36
N THR A 399 -16.59 6.17 1.02
CA THR A 399 -17.18 7.51 0.71
C THR A 399 -18.01 8.15 1.83
N LEU A 400 -18.22 7.44 2.94
CA LEU A 400 -18.99 7.89 4.09
C LEU A 400 -18.15 8.81 4.98
N PRO A 401 -18.79 9.72 5.75
CA PRO A 401 -18.11 10.48 6.79
C PRO A 401 -17.48 9.55 7.83
N ALA A 402 -16.20 9.75 8.15
CA ALA A 402 -15.50 8.91 9.11
C ALA A 402 -15.95 9.23 10.54
N GLN A 403 -16.68 8.32 11.19
CA GLN A 403 -17.12 8.50 12.57
C GLN A 403 -17.14 7.20 13.36
N MET A 404 -16.92 7.27 14.67
CA MET A 404 -17.07 6.13 15.56
C MET A 404 -17.30 6.51 17.02
N THR A 405 -17.76 5.54 17.80
CA THR A 405 -17.88 5.64 19.25
C THR A 405 -16.98 4.61 19.93
N ILE A 406 -16.21 5.04 20.94
CA ILE A 406 -15.55 4.14 21.89
C ILE A 406 -16.46 4.05 23.11
N ARG A 407 -17.06 2.89 23.34
CA ARG A 407 -17.96 2.65 24.47
C ARG A 407 -17.25 1.80 25.51
N ILE A 408 -17.02 2.39 26.69
CA ILE A 408 -16.26 1.79 27.77
C ILE A 408 -17.23 1.48 28.92
N ALA A 409 -17.42 0.19 29.17
CA ALA A 409 -18.23 -0.30 30.27
C ALA A 409 -17.40 -0.34 31.56
N GLU A 410 -17.98 0.13 32.67
CA GLU A 410 -17.36 0.02 34.00
C GLU A 410 -17.20 -1.45 34.41
N GLY A 411 -18.21 -2.27 34.09
CA GLY A 411 -18.27 -3.67 34.49
C GLY A 411 -18.26 -3.85 36.02
N ASP A 412 -17.65 -4.94 36.48
CA ASP A 412 -17.51 -5.28 37.91
C ASP A 412 -16.18 -4.77 38.51
N LEU A 413 -15.60 -3.71 37.95
CA LEU A 413 -14.36 -3.14 38.49
C LEU A 413 -14.58 -2.57 39.91
N PRO A 414 -13.65 -2.76 40.86
CA PRO A 414 -13.72 -2.11 42.16
C PRO A 414 -13.67 -0.59 42.04
N ASP A 415 -14.28 0.14 43.00
CA ASP A 415 -14.31 1.61 43.02
C ASP A 415 -12.94 2.26 42.83
N ASP A 416 -11.88 1.71 43.44
CA ASP A 416 -10.51 2.21 43.27
C ASP A 416 -10.03 2.10 41.81
N MET A 417 -10.37 1.01 41.11
CA MET A 417 -10.03 0.86 39.68
C MET A 417 -10.86 1.79 38.80
N ILE A 418 -12.13 2.01 39.15
CA ILE A 418 -12.95 2.98 38.45
C ILE A 418 -12.31 4.37 38.57
N ASN A 419 -12.07 4.83 39.79
CA ASN A 419 -11.63 6.19 40.08
C ASN A 419 -10.19 6.49 39.61
N TYR A 420 -9.26 5.53 39.70
CA TYR A 420 -7.84 5.79 39.43
C TYR A 420 -7.32 5.22 38.11
N PHE A 421 -8.00 4.22 37.53
CA PHE A 421 -7.61 3.63 36.25
C PHE A 421 -8.59 3.98 35.13
N LEU A 422 -9.88 3.67 35.29
CA LEU A 422 -10.85 3.87 34.23
C LEU A 422 -11.07 5.36 33.92
N GLU A 423 -11.21 6.20 34.95
CA GLU A 423 -11.31 7.66 34.76
C GLU A 423 -10.08 8.23 34.04
N GLU A 424 -8.88 7.73 34.35
CA GLU A 424 -7.67 8.21 33.68
C GLU A 424 -7.62 7.77 32.21
N VAL A 425 -8.07 6.55 31.89
CA VAL A 425 -8.24 6.09 30.50
C VAL A 425 -9.20 6.99 29.74
N ILE A 426 -10.38 7.28 30.30
CA ILE A 426 -11.38 8.14 29.69
C ILE A 426 -10.82 9.55 29.50
N SER A 427 -10.22 10.11 30.55
CA SER A 427 -9.56 11.43 30.55
C SER A 427 -8.51 11.53 29.46
N HIS A 428 -7.63 10.53 29.31
CA HIS A 428 -6.62 10.47 28.25
C HIS A 428 -7.24 10.53 26.85
N LEU A 429 -8.33 9.80 26.62
CA LEU A 429 -9.02 9.75 25.33
C LEU A 429 -9.79 11.05 25.04
N GLU A 430 -10.54 11.56 26.01
CA GLU A 430 -11.33 12.80 25.87
C GLU A 430 -10.45 14.03 25.66
N GLN A 431 -9.35 14.14 26.40
CA GLN A 431 -8.38 15.23 26.26
C GLN A 431 -7.48 15.09 25.03
N ARG A 432 -7.61 13.98 24.28
CA ARG A 432 -6.76 13.67 23.11
C ARG A 432 -5.27 13.73 23.46
N LYS A 433 -4.88 13.18 24.62
CA LYS A 433 -3.47 12.98 24.98
C LYS A 433 -2.76 12.03 23.99
N VAL A 434 -3.56 11.21 23.29
CA VAL A 434 -3.17 10.50 22.09
C VAL A 434 -4.12 10.90 20.95
N SER A 435 -3.55 11.19 19.78
CA SER A 435 -4.34 11.42 18.57
C SER A 435 -5.16 10.18 18.22
N ILE A 436 -6.46 10.35 18.01
CA ILE A 436 -7.36 9.27 17.56
C ILE A 436 -7.77 9.50 16.11
N GLU A 437 -8.09 10.75 15.77
CA GLU A 437 -8.49 11.14 14.43
C GLU A 437 -7.27 11.17 13.49
N PRO A 438 -7.34 10.52 12.31
CA PRO A 438 -6.23 10.54 11.35
C PRO A 438 -5.92 11.97 10.88
N GLN A 439 -4.64 12.32 10.81
CA GLN A 439 -4.22 13.67 10.39
C GLN A 439 -4.71 13.98 8.96
N GLY A 440 -5.30 15.16 8.78
CA GLY A 440 -5.80 15.63 7.48
C GLY A 440 -7.11 14.98 7.04
N MET A 441 -7.79 14.25 7.94
CA MET A 441 -9.09 13.64 7.70
C MET A 441 -10.17 14.31 8.55
N ALA A 442 -11.33 14.59 7.95
CA ALA A 442 -12.52 14.97 8.71
C ALA A 442 -13.10 13.71 9.37
N ALA A 443 -12.69 13.46 10.61
CA ALA A 443 -13.15 12.33 11.40
C ALA A 443 -13.66 12.78 12.77
N LYS A 444 -14.57 12.00 13.37
CA LYS A 444 -15.13 12.29 14.70
C LYS A 444 -15.17 11.03 15.57
N VAL A 445 -14.60 11.13 16.76
CA VAL A 445 -14.71 10.07 17.79
C VAL A 445 -15.46 10.57 19.01
N ARG A 446 -16.48 9.80 19.42
CA ARG A 446 -17.20 9.98 20.69
C ARG A 446 -16.69 8.97 21.71
N ILE A 447 -16.48 9.41 22.95
CA ILE A 447 -16.23 8.51 24.09
C ILE A 447 -17.54 8.41 24.87
N GLU A 448 -17.97 7.19 25.15
CA GLU A 448 -19.16 6.90 25.95
C GLU A 448 -18.80 5.97 27.10
N ARG A 449 -19.21 6.36 28.30
CA ARG A 449 -19.13 5.52 29.49
C ARG A 449 -20.50 4.91 29.76
N THR A 450 -20.55 3.61 30.04
CA THR A 450 -21.81 2.87 30.23
C THR A 450 -21.80 1.92 31.41
#